data_AF-A0A642KWH6-F1
#
_entry.id   AF-A0A642KWH6-F1
#
_cell.length_a   1.000
_cell.length_b   1.000
_cell.length_c   1.000
_cell.angle_alpha   90.00
_cell.angle_beta   90.00
_cell.angle_gamma   90.00
#
_symmetry.space_group_name_H-M   'P 1'
#
loop_
_entity.id
_entity.type
_entity.pdbx_description
1 polymer ?
#
loop_
_entity_poly.entity_id
_entity_poly.type
_entity_poly.pdbx_seq_one_letter_code
_entity_poly.pdbx_strand_id
1 'polypeptide(L)'
;MYSIINLDDINLSAPYFVYASSDNKSIKFTTDNTLHYTVSFIEDYNFPGAYQFFLYEDDKRKSSYDEKISLTILSILRSFFTDKNNVLLFICDAQDDRQCGRNLLFSKWYHIY
;
A
#
# COMPACT_ATOMS: atom_id res chain seq x y z
N MET A 1 -17.91 -4.15 -7.63
CA MET A 1 -16.77 -4.38 -6.73
C MET A 1 -16.74 -3.18 -5.80
N TYR A 2 -17.00 -3.38 -4.50
CA TYR A 2 -17.00 -2.29 -3.52
C TYR A 2 -15.56 -1.81 -3.38
N SER A 3 -15.21 -0.78 -4.14
CA SER A 3 -13.86 -0.24 -4.07
C SER A 3 -13.75 0.51 -2.75
N ILE A 4 -13.19 -0.13 -1.73
CA ILE A 4 -12.86 0.46 -0.42
C ILE A 4 -11.82 1.59 -0.50
N ILE A 5 -11.53 2.04 -1.72
CA ILE A 5 -10.52 2.99 -2.14
C ILE A 5 -11.10 3.77 -3.33
N ASN A 6 -10.87 5.07 -3.36
CA ASN A 6 -11.29 5.96 -4.45
C ASN A 6 -10.06 6.40 -5.25
N LEU A 7 -9.93 5.91 -6.49
CA LEU A 7 -8.78 6.22 -7.35
C LEU A 7 -8.70 7.70 -7.72
N ASP A 8 -9.83 8.37 -7.88
CA ASP A 8 -9.84 9.79 -8.23
C ASP A 8 -9.27 10.60 -7.05
N ASP A 9 -9.72 10.33 -5.83
CA ASP A 9 -9.21 10.98 -4.62
C ASP A 9 -7.71 10.69 -4.41
N ILE A 10 -7.28 9.45 -4.65
CA ILE A 10 -5.86 9.07 -4.56
C ILE A 10 -5.03 9.88 -5.57
N ASN A 11 -5.46 9.95 -6.81
CA ASN A 11 -4.72 10.62 -7.89
C ASN A 11 -4.73 12.14 -7.80
N LEU A 12 -5.56 12.74 -6.94
CA LEU A 12 -5.49 14.17 -6.61
C LEU A 12 -4.29 14.52 -5.72
N SER A 13 -3.78 13.57 -4.91
CA SER A 13 -2.70 13.82 -3.96
C SER A 13 -1.44 12.97 -4.16
N ALA A 14 -1.55 11.83 -4.83
CA ALA A 14 -0.44 10.90 -5.01
C ALA A 14 0.59 11.45 -6.02
N PRO A 15 1.91 11.38 -5.72
CA PRO A 15 2.95 11.74 -6.68
C PRO A 15 3.04 10.78 -7.88
N TYR A 16 2.74 9.50 -7.68
CA TYR A 16 2.64 8.52 -8.75
C TYR A 16 1.19 8.22 -9.08
N PHE A 17 0.89 8.15 -10.38
CA PHE A 17 -0.45 7.82 -10.86
C PHE A 17 -0.81 6.38 -10.53
N VAL A 18 -1.94 6.20 -9.84
CA VAL A 18 -2.46 4.93 -9.36
C VAL A 18 -3.64 4.49 -10.23
N TYR A 19 -3.62 3.24 -10.67
CA TYR A 19 -4.65 2.67 -11.54
C TYR A 19 -5.04 1.26 -11.11
N ALA A 20 -6.27 0.83 -11.43
CA ALA A 20 -6.72 -0.52 -11.14
C ALA A 20 -5.97 -1.57 -12.00
N SER A 21 -5.71 -2.74 -11.42
CA SER A 21 -5.25 -3.90 -12.18
C SER A 21 -6.34 -4.42 -13.12
N SER A 22 -5.95 -5.19 -14.13
CA SER A 22 -6.88 -5.76 -15.12
C SER A 22 -7.96 -6.68 -14.51
N ASP A 23 -7.68 -7.31 -13.37
CA ASP A 23 -8.63 -8.13 -12.62
C ASP A 23 -9.43 -7.34 -11.57
N ASN A 24 -9.19 -6.03 -11.43
CA ASN A 24 -9.76 -5.11 -10.44
C ASN A 24 -9.56 -5.53 -8.97
N LYS A 25 -8.69 -6.50 -8.68
CA LYS A 25 -8.42 -6.97 -7.30
C LYS A 25 -7.32 -6.20 -6.59
N SER A 26 -6.59 -5.38 -7.32
CA SER A 26 -5.45 -4.63 -6.84
C SER A 26 -5.37 -3.29 -7.55
N ILE A 27 -4.54 -2.41 -7.01
CA ILE A 27 -4.15 -1.17 -7.66
C ILE A 27 -2.65 -1.19 -7.90
N LYS A 28 -2.22 -0.44 -8.90
CA LYS A 28 -0.83 -0.42 -9.36
C LYS A 28 -0.39 1.01 -9.60
N PHE A 29 0.91 1.23 -9.48
CA PHE A 29 1.57 2.46 -9.93
C PHE A 29 2.97 2.14 -10.43
N THR A 30 3.44 2.97 -11.35
CA THR A 30 4.79 2.86 -11.93
C THR A 30 5.59 4.09 -11.52
N THR A 31 6.78 3.86 -10.99
CA THR A 31 7.71 4.93 -10.57
C THR A 31 8.46 5.54 -11.75
N ASP A 32 9.08 6.70 -11.54
CA ASP A 32 9.96 7.34 -12.54
C ASP A 32 11.12 6.43 -12.97
N ASN A 33 11.56 5.55 -12.06
CA ASN A 33 12.61 4.57 -12.30
C ASN A 33 12.09 3.26 -12.93
N THR A 34 10.88 3.27 -13.49
CA THR A 34 10.22 2.13 -14.15
C THR A 34 9.95 0.94 -13.23
N LEU A 35 10.01 1.13 -11.90
CA LEU A 35 9.62 0.10 -10.94
C LEU A 35 8.11 0.02 -10.85
N HIS A 36 7.58 -1.20 -10.87
CA HIS A 36 6.16 -1.48 -10.77
C HIS A 36 5.81 -1.91 -9.35
N TYR A 37 4.79 -1.26 -8.79
CA TYR A 37 4.26 -1.60 -7.48
C TYR A 37 2.82 -2.08 -7.62
N THR A 38 2.50 -3.13 -6.88
CA THR A 38 1.15 -3.66 -6.72
C THR A 38 0.72 -3.52 -5.25
N VAL A 39 -0.48 -2.97 -5.03
CA VAL A 39 -1.10 -2.80 -3.72
C VAL A 39 -2.46 -3.50 -3.70
N SER A 40 -2.70 -4.26 -2.64
CA SER A 40 -3.94 -5.02 -2.48
C SER A 40 -4.46 -4.95 -1.05
N PHE A 41 -5.78 -4.95 -0.92
CA PHE A 41 -6.48 -5.09 0.35
C PHE A 41 -7.31 -6.38 0.32
N ILE A 42 -7.07 -7.28 1.27
CA ILE A 42 -7.80 -8.55 1.37
C ILE A 42 -8.59 -8.53 2.67
N GLU A 43 -9.92 -8.58 2.56
CA GLU A 43 -10.79 -8.65 3.73
C GLU A 43 -10.56 -9.96 4.49
N ASP A 44 -10.44 -9.86 5.82
CA ASP A 44 -10.32 -11.02 6.68
C ASP A 44 -11.68 -11.72 6.80
N TYR A 45 -11.67 -13.03 6.62
CA TYR A 45 -12.89 -13.84 6.66
C TYR A 45 -13.54 -13.85 8.05
N ASN A 46 -12.75 -13.78 9.13
CA ASN A 46 -13.25 -13.85 10.50
C ASN A 46 -13.64 -12.48 11.05
N PHE A 47 -13.12 -11.41 10.46
CA PHE A 47 -13.33 -10.04 10.92
C PHE A 47 -13.78 -9.15 9.75
N PRO A 48 -15.09 -9.16 9.40
CA PRO A 48 -15.64 -8.28 8.37
C PRO A 48 -15.29 -6.81 8.63
N GLY A 49 -14.90 -6.08 7.59
CA GLY A 49 -14.38 -4.71 7.70
C GLY A 49 -12.92 -4.60 8.12
N ALA A 50 -12.24 -5.72 8.42
CA ALA A 50 -10.80 -5.75 8.64
C ALA A 50 -10.08 -6.23 7.38
N TYR A 51 -9.06 -5.49 6.94
CA TYR A 51 -8.38 -5.73 5.68
C TYR A 51 -6.87 -5.88 5.89
N GLN A 52 -6.31 -6.97 5.39
CA GLN A 52 -4.87 -7.14 5.27
C GLN A 52 -4.36 -6.31 4.11
N PHE A 53 -3.32 -5.51 4.38
CA PHE A 53 -2.67 -4.66 3.39
C PHE A 53 -1.41 -5.33 2.85
N PHE A 54 -1.34 -5.41 1.52
CA PHE A 54 -0.19 -5.95 0.81
C PHE A 54 0.41 -4.89 -0.11
N LEU A 55 1.75 -4.80 -0.09
CA LEU A 55 2.55 -3.95 -0.96
C LEU A 55 3.67 -4.80 -1.54
N TYR A 56 3.73 -4.88 -2.86
CA TYR A 56 4.73 -5.65 -3.60
C TYR A 56 5.44 -4.76 -4.62
N GLU A 57 6.75 -4.91 -4.72
CA GLU A 57 7.56 -4.41 -5.83
C GLU A 57 7.77 -5.58 -6.81
N ASP A 58 7.25 -5.44 -8.03
CA ASP A 58 7.09 -6.56 -8.95
C ASP A 58 8.39 -6.92 -9.69
N ASP A 59 9.32 -5.98 -9.86
CA ASP A 59 10.53 -6.17 -10.67
C ASP A 59 11.72 -6.79 -9.90
N LYS A 60 11.58 -6.99 -8.57
CA LYS A 60 12.62 -7.51 -7.66
C LYS A 60 13.94 -6.74 -7.74
N ARG A 61 13.87 -5.46 -8.10
CA ARG A 61 15.05 -4.59 -8.25
C ARG A 61 15.33 -3.87 -6.95
N LYS A 62 16.61 -3.74 -6.61
CA LYS A 62 17.02 -2.96 -5.43
C LYS A 62 16.75 -1.48 -5.71
N SER A 63 15.67 -0.93 -5.16
CA SER A 63 15.40 0.50 -5.30
C SER A 63 16.34 1.32 -4.42
N SER A 64 16.81 2.45 -4.94
CA SER A 64 17.26 3.55 -4.09
C SER A 64 16.06 4.11 -3.31
N TYR A 65 16.32 4.78 -2.20
CA TYR A 65 15.26 5.50 -1.48
C TYR A 65 14.56 6.49 -2.42
N ASP A 66 13.24 6.40 -2.47
CA ASP A 66 12.37 7.28 -3.26
C ASP A 66 11.16 7.66 -2.41
N GLU A 67 11.12 8.93 -2.00
CA GLU A 67 10.08 9.47 -1.13
C GLU A 67 8.69 9.48 -1.79
N LYS A 68 8.63 9.62 -3.13
CA LYS A 68 7.36 9.62 -3.87
C LYS A 68 6.59 8.33 -3.68
N ILE A 69 7.29 7.21 -3.49
CA ILE A 69 6.69 5.91 -3.18
C ILE A 69 5.95 5.98 -1.85
N SER A 70 6.59 6.50 -0.80
CA SER A 70 5.97 6.61 0.53
C SER A 70 4.77 7.57 0.54
N LEU A 71 4.84 8.69 -0.18
CA LEU A 71 3.74 9.65 -0.32
C LEU A 71 2.56 9.09 -1.13
N THR A 72 2.85 8.26 -2.14
CA THR A 72 1.83 7.54 -2.92
C THR A 72 1.11 6.52 -2.03
N ILE A 73 1.86 5.72 -1.26
CA ILE A 73 1.30 4.76 -0.29
C ILE A 73 0.44 5.49 0.76
N LEU A 74 0.92 6.63 1.26
CA LEU A 74 0.15 7.44 2.23
C LEU A 74 -1.18 7.94 1.64
N SER A 75 -1.19 8.35 0.36
CA SER A 75 -2.42 8.75 -0.33
C SER A 75 -3.41 7.59 -0.47
N ILE A 76 -2.91 6.38 -0.78
CA ILE A 76 -3.72 5.15 -0.82
C ILE A 76 -4.32 4.84 0.55
N LEU A 77 -3.51 4.86 1.61
CA LEU A 77 -3.97 4.57 2.96
C LEU A 77 -4.98 5.61 3.47
N ARG A 78 -4.78 6.91 3.15
CA ARG A 78 -5.76 7.96 3.46
C ARG A 78 -7.11 7.69 2.80
N SER A 79 -7.12 7.29 1.54
CA SER A 79 -8.35 6.91 0.85
C SER A 79 -9.04 5.73 1.54
N PHE A 80 -8.29 4.69 1.90
CA PHE A 80 -8.81 3.52 2.64
C PHE A 80 -9.47 3.88 3.97
N PHE A 81 -8.84 4.77 4.76
CA PHE A 81 -9.36 5.22 6.06
C PHE A 81 -10.46 6.28 5.97
N THR A 82 -10.95 6.63 4.76
CA THR A 82 -12.11 7.51 4.60
C THR A 82 -13.37 6.86 5.19
N ASP A 83 -13.50 5.53 5.06
CA ASP A 83 -14.48 4.78 5.84
C ASP A 83 -13.92 4.48 7.24
N LYS A 84 -14.55 5.07 8.26
CA LYS A 84 -14.14 4.95 9.66
C LYS A 84 -14.35 3.56 10.25
N ASN A 85 -15.11 2.70 9.57
CA ASN A 85 -15.32 1.32 10.00
C ASN A 85 -14.23 0.36 9.50
N ASN A 86 -13.41 0.81 8.54
CA ASN A 86 -12.32 0.01 8.01
C ASN A 86 -11.20 -0.14 9.05
N VAL A 87 -10.80 -1.39 9.27
CA VAL A 87 -9.66 -1.74 10.13
C VAL A 87 -8.52 -2.24 9.24
N LEU A 88 -7.34 -1.65 9.38
CA LEU A 88 -6.14 -2.13 8.69
C LEU A 88 -5.44 -3.19 9.54
N LEU A 89 -5.32 -4.40 9.01
CA LEU A 89 -4.54 -5.47 9.61
C LEU A 89 -3.11 -5.40 9.09
N PHE A 90 -2.19 -4.97 9.95
CA PHE A 90 -0.76 -5.02 9.69
C PHE A 90 -0.18 -6.31 10.25
N ILE A 91 0.03 -7.29 9.37
CA ILE A 91 0.58 -8.60 9.74
C ILE A 91 2.00 -8.68 9.17
N CYS A 92 2.99 -8.69 10.05
CA CYS A 92 4.37 -9.00 9.67
C CYS A 92 4.58 -10.51 9.77
N ASP A 93 4.73 -11.18 8.62
CA ASP A 93 5.30 -12.54 8.62
C ASP A 93 6.74 -12.48 9.16
N ALA A 94 7.13 -13.42 10.01
CA ALA A 94 8.48 -13.54 10.57
C ALA A 94 9.29 -14.68 9.93
N GLN A 95 8.72 -15.39 8.94
CA GLN A 95 9.36 -16.56 8.32
C GLN A 95 10.64 -16.26 7.53
N ASP A 96 10.89 -15.01 7.15
CA ASP A 96 12.03 -14.63 6.30
C ASP A 96 13.18 -13.93 7.04
N ASP A 97 13.15 -13.86 8.37
CA ASP A 97 14.12 -13.16 9.23
C ASP A 97 14.29 -11.64 8.93
N ARG A 98 13.38 -11.03 8.15
CA ARG A 98 13.43 -9.60 7.78
C ARG A 98 12.59 -8.69 8.68
N GLN A 99 12.02 -9.21 9.76
CA GLN A 99 11.14 -8.48 10.67
C GLN A 99 11.80 -7.21 11.22
N CYS A 100 13.10 -7.24 11.55
CA CYS A 100 13.83 -6.07 12.02
C CYS A 100 13.92 -4.96 10.97
N GLY A 101 14.11 -5.33 9.69
CA GLY A 101 14.15 -4.38 8.58
C GLY A 101 12.79 -3.72 8.33
N ARG A 102 11.72 -4.51 8.35
CA ARG A 102 10.34 -3.99 8.25
C ARG A 102 10.01 -3.05 9.41
N ASN A 103 10.37 -3.43 10.64
CA ASN A 103 10.15 -2.61 11.82
C ASN A 103 10.91 -1.27 11.74
N LEU A 104 12.19 -1.29 11.32
CA LEU A 104 12.97 -0.06 11.14
C LEU A 104 12.35 0.88 10.11
N LEU A 105 11.85 0.33 8.99
CA LEU A 105 11.22 1.10 7.93
C LEU A 105 9.89 1.72 8.40
N PHE A 106 9.07 0.93 9.11
CA PHE A 106 7.81 1.39 9.68
C PHE A 106 8.03 2.49 10.73
N SER A 107 8.97 2.30 11.68
CA SER A 107 9.28 3.31 12.69
C SER A 107 9.77 4.62 12.08
N LYS A 108 10.57 4.56 11.01
CA LYS A 108 10.98 5.78 10.28
C LYS A 108 9.78 6.52 9.72
N TRP A 109 8.84 5.82 9.09
CA TRP A 109 7.63 6.44 8.56
C TRP A 109 6.77 7.04 9.68
N TYR A 110 6.58 6.31 10.78
CA TYR A 110 5.79 6.76 11.93
C TYR A 110 6.34 8.03 12.60
N HIS A 111 7.66 8.25 12.57
CA HIS A 111 8.25 9.47 13.15
C HIS A 111 8.24 10.67 12.20
N ILE A 112 8.07 10.44 10.89
CA ILE A 112 8.06 11.50 9.89
C ILE A 112 6.64 12.04 9.66
N TYR A 113 5.63 11.18 9.78
CA TYR A 113 4.24 11.45 9.41
C TYR A 113 3.28 11.24 10.58
#